data_AF-A3MW47-F1
#
_entry.id   AF-A3MW47-F1
#
_cell.length_a   1.000
_cell.length_b   1.000
_cell.length_c   1.000
_cell.angle_alpha   90.00
_cell.angle_beta   90.00
_cell.angle_gamma   90.00
#
_symmetry.space_group_name_H-M   'P 1'
#
loop_
_entity.id
_entity.type
_entity.pdbx_description
1 polymer ?
#
loop_
_entity_poly.entity_id
_entity_poly.type
_entity_poly.pdbx_seq_one_letter_code
_entity_poly.pdbx_strand_id
1 'polypeptide(L)'
;MEFEEFEKKIRSFSRPVYLREFPQVLVFQDPSEKLHLWVRDVNLYALVVLDGSRYKMGFIDLNIRVFTTAGCADAEGETTLLGEVEDLPWPGYRLNYAMSLFPVKCDESGLYGFLSVKFTVPLEWGFFNWAQIAALLIRERAEEYLAELKNKFGYVDAVEVTK
;
A
#
# COMPACT_ATOMS: atom_id res chain seq x y z
N MET A 1 -7.97 16.83 -5.45
CA MET A 1 -8.64 15.57 -5.85
C MET A 1 -9.23 14.99 -4.58
N GLU A 2 -10.53 14.77 -4.56
CA GLU A 2 -11.19 14.16 -3.39
C GLU A 2 -10.98 12.63 -3.40
N PHE A 3 -11.17 11.96 -2.26
CA PHE A 3 -10.98 10.52 -2.12
C PHE A 3 -11.79 9.72 -3.15
N GLU A 4 -13.05 10.10 -3.37
CA GLU A 4 -13.96 9.44 -4.31
C GLU A 4 -13.50 9.58 -5.76
N GLU A 5 -12.93 10.75 -6.11
CA GLU A 5 -12.37 11.00 -7.43
C GLU A 5 -11.12 10.15 -7.67
N PHE A 6 -10.26 10.04 -6.65
CA PHE A 6 -9.08 9.17 -6.70
C PHE A 6 -9.48 7.70 -6.86
N GLU A 7 -10.40 7.20 -6.04
CA GLU A 7 -10.90 5.82 -6.14
C GLU A 7 -11.49 5.53 -7.52
N LYS A 8 -12.31 6.45 -8.05
CA LYS A 8 -12.91 6.30 -9.39
C LYS A 8 -11.83 6.25 -10.47
N LYS A 9 -10.81 7.10 -10.37
CA LYS A 9 -9.68 7.12 -11.29
C LYS A 9 -8.93 5.79 -11.23
N ILE A 10 -8.54 5.34 -10.04
CA ILE A 10 -7.87 4.06 -9.81
C ILE A 10 -8.63 2.91 -10.46
N ARG A 11 -9.94 2.81 -10.21
CA ARG A 11 -10.78 1.76 -10.79
C ARG A 11 -10.92 1.85 -12.32
N SER A 12 -10.74 3.03 -12.92
CA SER A 12 -10.85 3.22 -14.37
C SER A 12 -9.59 2.87 -15.16
N PHE A 13 -8.39 3.02 -14.58
CA PHE A 13 -7.13 2.74 -15.28
C PHE A 13 -6.45 1.46 -14.81
N SER A 14 -6.85 0.89 -13.67
CA SER A 14 -6.28 -0.34 -13.14
C SER A 14 -6.95 -1.57 -13.73
N ARG A 15 -6.16 -2.61 -13.99
CA ARG A 15 -6.68 -3.94 -14.33
C ARG A 15 -7.32 -4.56 -13.07
N PRO A 16 -8.61 -4.94 -13.11
CA PRO A 16 -9.24 -5.63 -12.00
C PRO A 16 -8.69 -7.06 -11.87
N VAL A 17 -8.38 -7.47 -10.65
CA VAL A 17 -7.96 -8.83 -10.29
C VAL A 17 -8.57 -9.24 -8.96
N TYR A 18 -8.65 -10.54 -8.70
CA TYR A 18 -8.93 -11.09 -7.37
C TYR A 18 -7.63 -11.48 -6.66
N LEU A 19 -7.64 -11.55 -5.33
CA LEU A 19 -6.47 -11.98 -4.54
C LEU A 19 -5.82 -13.26 -5.09
N ARG A 20 -6.61 -14.26 -5.43
CA ARG A 20 -6.13 -15.56 -5.93
C ARG A 20 -5.41 -15.49 -7.29
N GLU A 21 -5.65 -14.43 -8.05
CA GLU A 21 -5.09 -14.22 -9.40
C GLU A 21 -3.76 -13.44 -9.33
N PHE A 22 -3.50 -12.77 -8.20
CA PHE A 22 -2.33 -11.90 -8.04
C PHE A 22 -0.99 -12.60 -8.30
N PRO A 23 -0.73 -13.83 -7.78
CA PRO A 23 0.52 -14.53 -8.07
C PRO A 23 0.72 -14.83 -9.55
N GLN A 24 -0.35 -15.20 -10.26
CA GLN A 24 -0.27 -15.50 -11.69
C GLN A 24 0.07 -14.24 -12.50
N VAL A 25 -0.55 -13.10 -12.14
CA VAL A 25 -0.26 -11.82 -12.81
C VAL A 25 1.20 -11.41 -12.62
N LEU A 26 1.77 -11.62 -11.42
CA LEU A 26 3.19 -11.36 -11.15
C LEU A 26 4.13 -12.25 -11.96
N VAL A 27 3.88 -13.56 -11.96
CA VAL A 27 4.74 -14.56 -12.63
C VAL A 27 4.80 -14.32 -14.15
N PHE A 28 3.71 -13.84 -14.75
CA PHE A 28 3.63 -13.56 -16.18
C PHE A 28 3.83 -12.07 -16.53
N GLN A 29 4.28 -11.25 -15.59
CA GLN A 29 4.56 -9.83 -15.84
C GLN A 29 5.66 -9.67 -16.89
N ASP A 30 5.42 -8.81 -17.89
CA ASP A 30 6.49 -8.34 -18.78
C ASP A 30 7.42 -7.40 -17.99
N PRO A 31 8.76 -7.62 -17.97
CA PRO A 31 9.69 -6.76 -17.27
C PRO A 31 9.68 -5.28 -17.69
N SER A 32 9.19 -4.97 -18.90
CA SER A 32 9.03 -3.60 -19.39
C SER A 32 7.74 -2.92 -18.91
N GLU A 33 6.82 -3.68 -18.31
CA GLU A 33 5.50 -3.21 -17.90
C GLU A 33 5.47 -2.76 -16.43
N LYS A 34 4.75 -1.66 -16.19
CA LYS A 34 4.29 -1.28 -14.85
C LYS A 34 2.84 -1.75 -14.69
N LEU A 35 2.59 -2.63 -13.74
CA LEU A 35 1.24 -3.13 -13.51
C LEU A 35 0.51 -2.22 -12.53
N HIS A 36 -0.66 -1.77 -12.97
CA HIS A 36 -1.64 -1.06 -12.16
C HIS A 36 -2.82 -2.00 -11.94
N LEU A 37 -2.96 -2.54 -10.74
CA LEU A 37 -3.95 -3.57 -10.42
C LEU A 37 -4.92 -3.07 -9.35
N TRP A 38 -6.19 -3.42 -9.49
CA TRP A 38 -7.18 -3.25 -8.43
C TRP A 38 -7.62 -4.63 -7.94
N VAL A 39 -7.19 -4.97 -6.73
CA VAL A 39 -7.49 -6.24 -6.06
C VAL A 39 -8.87 -6.11 -5.41
N ARG A 40 -9.89 -6.60 -6.10
CA ARG A 40 -11.30 -6.22 -5.87
C ARG A 40 -11.87 -6.69 -4.54
N ASP A 41 -11.52 -7.89 -4.13
CA ASP A 41 -12.03 -8.59 -2.95
C ASP A 41 -11.48 -8.06 -1.63
N VAL A 42 -10.36 -7.34 -1.67
CA VAL A 42 -9.80 -6.60 -0.51
C VAL A 42 -9.73 -5.09 -0.73
N ASN A 43 -10.27 -4.60 -1.85
CA ASN A 43 -10.26 -3.19 -2.25
C ASN A 43 -8.87 -2.53 -2.13
N LEU A 44 -7.81 -3.25 -2.51
CA LEU A 44 -6.45 -2.72 -2.59
C LEU A 44 -6.14 -2.25 -4.00
N TYR A 45 -5.46 -1.12 -4.13
CA TYR A 45 -4.74 -0.77 -5.35
C TYR A 45 -3.29 -1.22 -5.23
N ALA A 46 -2.79 -1.92 -6.24
CA ALA A 46 -1.40 -2.36 -6.30
C ALA A 46 -0.69 -1.74 -7.50
N LEU A 47 0.50 -1.20 -7.25
CA LEU A 47 1.47 -0.82 -8.26
C LEU A 47 2.64 -1.80 -8.17
N VAL A 48 2.92 -2.49 -9.27
CA VAL A 48 4.02 -3.45 -9.35
C VAL A 48 4.97 -3.07 -10.48
N VAL A 49 6.25 -3.02 -10.16
CA VAL A 49 7.33 -2.80 -11.11
C VAL A 49 8.36 -3.90 -10.94
N LEU A 50 8.69 -4.61 -12.02
CA LEU A 50 9.84 -5.50 -12.04
C LEU A 50 11.09 -4.69 -12.41
N ASP A 51 12.01 -4.53 -11.47
CA ASP A 51 13.25 -3.78 -11.63
C ASP A 51 14.45 -4.73 -11.53
N GLY A 52 14.99 -5.14 -12.68
CA GLY A 52 16.03 -6.16 -12.76
C GLY A 52 15.55 -7.50 -12.21
N SER A 53 16.13 -7.93 -11.09
CA SER A 53 15.80 -9.19 -10.41
C SER A 53 14.91 -9.02 -9.19
N ARG A 54 14.20 -7.88 -9.06
CA ARG A 54 13.36 -7.59 -7.89
C ARG A 54 12.01 -7.02 -8.28
N TYR A 55 10.95 -7.50 -7.63
CA TYR A 55 9.67 -6.82 -7.65
C TYR A 55 9.67 -5.69 -6.63
N LYS A 56 9.36 -4.47 -7.09
CA LYS A 56 8.98 -3.34 -6.25
C LYS A 56 7.46 -3.22 -6.27
N MET A 57 6.85 -3.36 -5.10
CA MET A 57 5.40 -3.39 -4.97
C MET A 57 4.95 -2.35 -3.95
N GLY A 58 3.95 -1.57 -4.32
CA GLY A 58 3.22 -0.68 -3.43
C GLY A 58 1.74 -1.05 -3.43
N PHE A 59 1.15 -1.14 -2.24
CA PHE A 59 -0.25 -1.43 -2.03
C PHE A 59 -0.89 -0.27 -1.28
N ILE A 60 -2.01 0.23 -1.77
CA ILE A 60 -2.82 1.27 -1.15
C ILE A 60 -4.14 0.65 -0.73
N ASP A 61 -4.47 0.75 0.55
CA ASP A 61 -5.77 0.34 1.06
C ASP A 61 -6.79 1.46 0.85
N LEU A 62 -7.72 1.23 -0.08
CA LEU A 62 -8.74 2.21 -0.42
C LEU A 62 -9.87 2.29 0.62
N ASN A 63 -9.83 1.50 1.69
CA ASN A 63 -10.77 1.55 2.79
C ASN A 63 -10.29 2.45 3.94
N ILE A 64 -8.98 2.63 4.11
CA ILE A 64 -8.41 3.36 5.25
C ILE A 64 -7.96 4.75 4.79
N ARG A 65 -8.83 5.73 5.02
CA ARG A 65 -8.57 7.15 4.75
C ARG A 65 -8.00 7.79 6.00
N VAL A 66 -6.92 8.55 5.84
CA VAL A 66 -6.21 9.19 6.96
C VAL A 66 -6.02 10.67 6.66
N PHE A 67 -6.33 11.48 7.65
CA PHE A 67 -5.92 12.87 7.72
C PHE A 67 -4.85 13.05 8.79
N THR A 68 -3.83 13.85 8.50
CA THR A 68 -2.78 14.25 9.44
C THR A 68 -2.36 15.70 9.17
N THR A 69 -1.82 16.38 10.17
CA THR A 69 -1.28 17.75 10.07
C THR A 69 0.13 17.81 9.48
N ALA A 70 0.64 16.72 8.89
CA ALA A 70 1.93 16.69 8.21
C ALA A 70 1.98 17.65 7.00
N GLY A 71 3.18 18.15 6.68
CA GLY A 71 3.41 19.06 5.57
C GLY A 71 3.45 18.37 4.21
N CYS A 72 3.22 19.13 3.13
CA CYS A 72 3.10 18.58 1.78
C CYS A 72 4.43 18.28 1.07
N ALA A 73 5.54 18.84 1.52
CA ALA A 73 6.80 18.85 0.77
C ALA A 73 7.44 17.46 0.62
N ASP A 74 7.23 16.56 1.59
CA ASP A 74 7.62 15.14 1.53
C ASP A 74 6.65 14.27 2.35
N ALA A 75 5.36 14.43 2.09
CA ALA A 75 4.28 13.75 2.83
C ALA A 75 4.50 12.23 2.97
N GLU A 76 4.94 11.57 1.89
CA GLU A 76 5.14 10.12 1.89
C GLU A 76 6.41 9.72 2.69
N GLY A 77 7.52 10.45 2.53
CA GLY A 77 8.74 10.21 3.32
C GLY A 77 8.55 10.52 4.80
N GLU A 78 7.88 11.63 5.13
CA GLU A 78 7.62 12.04 6.51
C GLU A 78 6.66 11.10 7.24
N THR A 79 5.73 10.46 6.52
CA THR A 79 4.80 9.50 7.10
C THR A 79 5.31 8.07 7.03
N THR A 80 6.50 7.82 6.50
CA THR A 80 7.05 6.46 6.38
C THR A 80 7.48 5.91 7.74
N LEU A 81 7.01 4.70 8.06
CA LEU A 81 7.50 3.84 9.13
C LEU A 81 8.02 2.54 8.53
N LEU A 82 9.26 2.20 8.85
CA LEU A 82 9.88 0.94 8.44
C LEU A 82 9.55 -0.16 9.45
N GLY A 83 9.31 -1.36 8.95
CA GLY A 83 9.07 -2.54 9.76
C GLY A 83 9.74 -3.77 9.18
N GLU A 84 9.93 -4.76 10.05
CA GLU A 84 10.42 -6.08 9.71
C GLU A 84 9.47 -7.12 10.33
N VAL A 85 9.18 -8.18 9.58
CA VAL A 85 8.40 -9.31 10.07
C VAL A 85 9.11 -10.61 9.69
N GLU A 86 9.19 -11.52 10.66
CA GLU A 86 9.72 -12.87 10.47
C GLU A 86 8.58 -13.84 10.14
N ASP A 87 8.94 -14.97 9.52
CA ASP A 87 8.03 -16.02 9.08
C ASP A 87 6.95 -15.57 8.07
N LEU A 88 7.25 -14.53 7.28
CA LEU A 88 6.40 -13.99 6.22
C LEU A 88 7.22 -13.80 4.92
N PRO A 89 6.76 -14.29 3.76
CA PRO A 89 5.46 -14.93 3.50
C PRO A 89 5.35 -16.40 3.92
N TRP A 90 6.43 -16.99 4.43
CA TRP A 90 6.52 -18.40 4.82
C TRP A 90 7.48 -18.56 6.00
N PRO A 91 7.38 -19.62 6.82
CA PRO A 91 8.34 -19.88 7.89
C PRO A 91 9.80 -19.85 7.41
N GLY A 92 10.65 -19.14 8.16
CA GLY A 92 12.06 -18.91 7.86
C GLY A 92 12.34 -17.72 6.93
N TYR A 93 11.31 -17.05 6.41
CA TYR A 93 11.45 -15.86 5.57
C TYR A 93 11.37 -14.60 6.42
N ARG A 94 12.06 -13.56 5.95
CA ARG A 94 12.05 -12.24 6.56
C ARG A 94 11.66 -11.21 5.53
N LEU A 95 10.70 -10.35 5.89
CA LEU A 95 10.17 -9.32 5.02
C LEU A 95 10.38 -7.95 5.66
N ASN A 96 11.12 -7.10 4.95
CA ASN A 96 11.19 -5.67 5.24
C ASN A 96 10.06 -4.97 4.49
N TYR A 97 9.43 -4.01 5.16
CA TYR A 97 8.33 -3.24 4.61
C TYR A 97 8.37 -1.79 5.06
N ALA A 98 7.69 -0.94 4.29
CA ALA A 98 7.47 0.45 4.63
C ALA A 98 5.97 0.74 4.62
N MET A 99 5.42 1.23 5.74
CA MET A 99 4.08 1.78 5.80
C MET A 99 4.15 3.29 5.65
N SER A 100 3.27 3.87 4.85
CA SER A 100 3.24 5.32 4.58
C SER A 100 1.82 5.78 4.27
N LEU A 101 1.57 7.10 4.31
CA LEU A 101 0.37 7.67 3.71
C LEU A 101 0.62 7.99 2.25
N PHE A 102 -0.19 7.40 1.37
CA PHE A 102 -0.21 7.80 -0.04
C PHE A 102 -1.03 9.09 -0.17
N PRO A 103 -0.41 10.20 -0.61
CA PRO A 103 -1.09 11.50 -0.64
C PRO A 103 -2.16 11.55 -1.73
N VAL A 104 -3.38 11.96 -1.35
CA VAL A 104 -4.51 12.19 -2.27
C VAL A 104 -4.78 13.69 -2.43
N LYS A 105 -4.74 14.41 -1.30
CA LYS A 105 -4.95 15.85 -1.23
C LYS A 105 -4.07 16.41 -0.12
N CYS A 106 -3.49 17.56 -0.39
CA CYS A 106 -2.72 18.30 0.61
C CYS A 106 -3.09 19.78 0.50
N ASP A 107 -3.38 20.40 1.63
CA ASP A 107 -3.75 21.81 1.73
C ASP A 107 -3.19 22.41 3.04
N GLU A 108 -3.55 23.67 3.33
CA GLU A 108 -3.06 24.37 4.53
C GLU A 108 -3.48 23.69 5.85
N SER A 109 -4.50 22.84 5.83
CA SER A 109 -4.95 22.09 7.01
C SER A 109 -4.12 20.82 7.25
N GLY A 110 -3.49 20.28 6.21
CA GLY A 110 -2.64 19.10 6.29
C GLY A 110 -2.79 18.18 5.10
N LEU A 111 -2.51 16.90 5.35
CA LEU A 111 -2.43 15.83 4.38
C LEU A 111 -3.60 14.86 4.55
N TYR A 112 -4.30 14.63 3.45
CA TYR A 112 -5.28 13.55 3.30
C TYR A 112 -4.67 12.47 2.40
N GLY A 113 -4.70 11.23 2.88
CA GLY A 113 -4.13 10.11 2.16
C GLY A 113 -4.78 8.77 2.49
N PHE A 114 -4.36 7.75 1.78
CA PHE A 114 -4.71 6.37 2.09
C PHE A 114 -3.54 5.69 2.77
N LEU A 115 -3.84 4.74 3.65
CA LEU A 115 -2.79 3.88 4.18
C LEU A 115 -2.18 3.03 3.07
N SER A 116 -0.85 2.94 3.05
CA SER A 116 -0.12 2.17 2.06
C SER A 116 0.98 1.34 2.70
N VAL A 117 1.30 0.21 2.06
CA VAL A 117 2.45 -0.62 2.41
C VAL A 117 3.26 -0.94 1.16
N LYS A 118 4.59 -0.97 1.30
CA LYS A 118 5.52 -1.22 0.20
C LYS A 118 6.50 -2.33 0.57
N PHE A 119 6.82 -3.15 -0.43
CA PHE A 119 7.82 -4.20 -0.32
C PHE A 119 8.75 -4.19 -1.53
N THR A 120 9.96 -4.66 -1.34
CA THR A 120 10.86 -5.03 -2.43
C THR A 120 11.32 -6.46 -2.20
N VAL A 121 11.05 -7.35 -3.15
CA VAL A 121 11.30 -8.79 -2.98
C VAL A 121 12.03 -9.36 -4.20
N PRO A 122 12.79 -10.46 -4.04
CA PRO A 122 13.43 -11.13 -5.16
C PRO A 122 12.42 -11.65 -6.21
N LEU A 123 12.83 -11.70 -7.48
CA LEU A 123 12.02 -12.21 -8.59
C LEU A 123 11.54 -13.65 -8.34
N GLU A 124 12.38 -14.50 -7.77
CA GLU A 124 12.04 -15.88 -7.45
C GLU A 124 10.89 -16.00 -6.43
N TRP A 125 10.53 -14.92 -5.72
CA TRP A 125 9.39 -14.89 -4.80
C TRP A 125 8.08 -14.43 -5.45
N GLY A 126 8.03 -14.27 -6.78
CA GLY A 126 6.84 -13.82 -7.51
C GLY A 126 5.61 -14.72 -7.36
N PHE A 127 5.80 -15.97 -6.92
CA PHE A 127 4.71 -16.94 -6.73
C PHE A 127 3.92 -16.75 -5.42
N PHE A 128 4.38 -15.92 -4.49
CA PHE A 128 3.63 -15.63 -3.27
C PHE A 128 2.48 -14.65 -3.52
N ASN A 129 1.45 -14.72 -2.69
CA ASN A 129 0.32 -13.80 -2.77
C ASN A 129 0.59 -12.49 -2.04
N TRP A 130 1.38 -11.61 -2.68
CA TRP A 130 1.78 -10.33 -2.12
C TRP A 130 0.62 -9.38 -1.80
N ALA A 131 -0.49 -9.46 -2.54
CA ALA A 131 -1.69 -8.70 -2.20
C ALA A 131 -2.33 -9.17 -0.88
N GLN A 132 -2.35 -10.48 -0.62
CA GLN A 132 -2.83 -11.03 0.64
C GLN A 132 -1.92 -10.64 1.81
N ILE A 133 -0.61 -10.70 1.60
CA ILE A 133 0.40 -10.30 2.59
C ILE A 133 0.28 -8.80 2.90
N ALA A 134 0.08 -7.97 1.89
CA ALA A 134 -0.15 -6.54 2.06
C ALA A 134 -1.42 -6.26 2.90
N ALA A 135 -2.54 -6.90 2.55
CA ALA A 135 -3.79 -6.77 3.31
C ALA A 135 -3.62 -7.20 4.77
N LEU A 136 -2.89 -8.30 5.00
CA LEU A 136 -2.58 -8.81 6.34
C LEU A 136 -1.78 -7.79 7.15
N LEU A 137 -0.69 -7.28 6.58
CA LEU A 137 0.18 -6.32 7.27
C LEU A 137 -0.52 -5.01 7.56
N ILE A 138 -1.32 -4.49 6.63
CA ILE A 138 -2.13 -3.30 6.87
C ILE A 138 -3.08 -3.55 8.04
N ARG A 139 -3.81 -4.67 8.04
CA ARG A 139 -4.74 -5.01 9.13
C ARG A 139 -4.05 -5.15 10.49
N GLU A 140 -2.88 -5.77 10.55
CA GLU A 140 -2.18 -6.03 11.81
C GLU A 140 -1.41 -4.83 12.34
N ARG A 141 -0.99 -3.91 11.46
CA ARG A 141 -0.09 -2.81 11.81
C ARG A 141 -0.72 -1.43 11.69
N ALA A 142 -1.94 -1.31 11.16
CA ALA A 142 -2.60 -0.02 11.00
C ALA A 142 -2.74 0.74 12.33
N GLU A 143 -3.18 0.07 13.40
CA GLU A 143 -3.37 0.73 14.70
C GLU A 143 -2.05 1.27 15.26
N GLU A 144 -1.00 0.44 15.25
CA GLU A 144 0.36 0.82 15.67
C GLU A 144 0.88 2.00 14.83
N TYR A 145 0.75 1.91 13.50
CA TYR A 145 1.18 2.95 12.58
C TYR A 145 0.43 4.28 12.79
N LEU A 146 -0.89 4.24 12.97
CA LEU A 146 -1.71 5.44 13.22
C LEU A 146 -1.37 6.08 14.56
N ALA A 147 -1.06 5.27 15.59
CA ALA A 147 -0.58 5.78 16.87
C ALA A 147 0.76 6.50 16.73
N GLU A 148 1.70 5.95 15.96
CA GLU A 148 2.99 6.59 15.66
C GLU A 148 2.81 7.91 14.89
N LEU A 149 1.93 7.93 13.87
CA LEU A 149 1.60 9.18 13.17
C LEU A 149 1.01 10.22 14.12
N LYS A 150 0.12 9.81 15.03
CA LYS A 150 -0.48 10.70 16.02
C LYS A 150 0.58 11.25 16.98
N ASN A 151 1.51 10.43 17.43
CA ASN A 151 2.62 10.88 18.27
C ASN A 151 3.52 11.89 17.55
N LYS A 152 3.74 11.68 16.25
CA LYS A 152 4.62 12.53 15.44
C LYS A 152 3.99 13.86 15.03
N PHE A 153 2.71 13.87 14.65
CA PHE A 153 2.05 15.04 14.05
C PHE A 153 0.95 15.65 14.94
N GLY A 154 0.54 14.96 16.00
CA GLY A 154 -0.44 15.42 16.98
C GLY A 154 -1.87 14.98 16.66
N TYR A 155 -2.46 15.51 15.58
CA TYR A 155 -3.82 15.14 15.17
C TYR A 155 -3.78 14.19 13.99
N VAL A 156 -4.41 13.03 14.17
CA VAL A 156 -4.65 12.04 13.12
C VAL A 156 -6.11 11.61 13.22
N ASP A 157 -6.82 11.71 12.11
CA ASP A 157 -8.18 11.19 11.96
C ASP A 157 -8.17 10.09 10.91
N ALA A 158 -8.55 8.88 11.30
CA ALA A 158 -8.60 7.72 10.43
C ALA A 158 -10.04 7.26 10.31
N VAL A 159 -10.55 7.26 9.09
CA VAL A 159 -11.89 6.77 8.78
C VAL A 159 -11.74 5.46 8.01
N GLU A 160 -12.06 4.36 8.68
CA GLU A 160 -12.29 3.10 8.01
C GLU A 160 -13.64 3.17 7.29
N VAL A 161 -13.61 3.12 5.97
CA VAL A 161 -14.82 3.07 5.16
C VAL A 161 -15.28 1.62 5.12
N THR A 162 -16.00 1.18 6.14
CA THR A 162 -16.75 -0.08 6.09
C THR A 162 -17.74 -0.02 4.91
N LYS A 163 -17.61 -0.95 3.98
CA LYS A 163 -18.62 -1.25 2.97
C LYS A 163 -19.39 -2.50 3.35
#